data_AF-A0A0Q0GIS7-F1
#
_entry.id   AF-A0A0Q0GIS7-F1
#
_cell.length_a   1.000
_cell.length_b   1.000
_cell.length_c   1.000
_cell.angle_alpha   90.00
_cell.angle_beta   90.00
_cell.angle_gamma   90.00
#
_symmetry.space_group_name_H-M   'P 1'
#
loop_
_entity.id
_entity.type
_entity.pdbx_description
1 polymer ?
#
loop_
_entity_poly.entity_id
_entity_poly.type
_entity_poly.pdbx_seq_one_letter_code
_entity_poly.pdbx_strand_id
1 'polypeptide(L)'
;MAIMDVISNFDFAYILSAIVQWGFLMAFLYTFVSSINSPFKGFVVLSSIMAIGYLPWIFTNFQTVTYLDFTLLDIAILVAVYVAQRYFIKEKTTAYAYLIIGLSVNTFLALCMYLDTNILYNYTYWWFWRFYSSAVMFSDLCMIAVLIINRDFLGLIKLKRWLCS
;
A
#
# COMPACT_ATOMS: atom_id res chain seq x y z
N MET A 1 26.71 -21.10 0.12
CA MET A 1 26.43 -19.72 0.57
C MET A 1 25.33 -19.03 -0.25
N ALA A 2 24.87 -19.56 -1.39
CA ALA A 2 23.78 -18.93 -2.17
C ALA A 2 22.35 -19.35 -1.73
N ILE A 3 22.15 -20.60 -1.31
CA ILE A 3 20.81 -21.12 -0.97
C ILE A 3 20.29 -20.56 0.36
N MET A 4 21.16 -20.46 1.37
CA MET A 4 20.82 -19.86 2.67
C MET A 4 20.48 -18.37 2.55
N ASP A 5 21.14 -17.62 1.67
CA ASP A 5 20.81 -16.23 1.38
C ASP A 5 19.49 -16.08 0.60
N VAL A 6 19.17 -17.01 -0.31
CA VAL A 6 17.88 -16.99 -1.02
C VAL A 6 16.73 -17.33 -0.07
N ILE A 7 16.92 -18.30 0.82
CA ILE A 7 15.92 -18.68 1.84
C ILE A 7 15.74 -17.55 2.86
N SER A 8 16.82 -16.93 3.34
CA SER A 8 16.73 -15.81 4.29
C SER A 8 16.06 -14.58 3.69
N ASN A 9 16.29 -14.28 2.40
CA ASN A 9 15.59 -13.22 1.69
C ASN A 9 14.11 -13.54 1.45
N PHE A 10 13.76 -14.81 1.22
CA PHE A 10 12.38 -15.26 1.06
C PHE A 10 11.58 -15.13 2.36
N ASP A 11 12.14 -15.59 3.47
CA ASP A 11 11.54 -15.46 4.80
C ASP A 11 11.38 -13.97 5.18
N PHE A 12 12.37 -13.15 4.85
CA PHE A 12 12.32 -11.71 5.12
C PHE A 12 11.20 -11.01 4.33
N ALA A 13 11.07 -11.25 3.02
CA ALA A 13 10.02 -10.66 2.20
C ALA A 13 8.61 -11.08 2.65
N TYR A 14 8.47 -12.35 3.07
CA TYR A 14 7.23 -12.86 3.65
C TYR A 14 6.88 -12.15 4.96
N ILE A 15 7.85 -12.01 5.88
CA ILE A 15 7.66 -11.30 7.14
C ILE A 15 7.29 -9.83 6.90
N LEU A 16 7.96 -9.15 5.97
CA LEU A 16 7.64 -7.77 5.63
C LEU A 16 6.21 -7.62 5.12
N SER A 17 5.79 -8.51 4.23
CA SER A 17 4.42 -8.52 3.70
C SER A 17 3.39 -8.77 4.82
N ALA A 18 3.68 -9.70 5.73
CA ALA A 18 2.84 -9.97 6.89
C ALA A 18 2.73 -8.76 7.84
N ILE A 19 3.83 -8.03 8.07
CA ILE A 19 3.83 -6.81 8.91
C ILE A 19 2.95 -5.72 8.29
N VAL A 20 3.05 -5.49 6.98
CA VAL A 20 2.24 -4.49 6.27
C VAL A 20 0.75 -4.86 6.38
N GLN A 21 0.42 -6.12 6.13
CA GLN A 21 -0.95 -6.59 6.21
C GLN A 21 -1.52 -6.48 7.62
N TRP A 22 -0.75 -6.89 8.63
CA TRP A 22 -1.11 -6.73 10.03
C TRP A 22 -1.31 -5.25 10.37
N GLY A 23 -0.46 -4.37 9.85
CA GLY A 23 -0.58 -2.93 10.04
C GLY A 23 -1.89 -2.36 9.48
N PHE A 24 -2.29 -2.75 8.27
CA PHE A 24 -3.58 -2.34 7.69
C PHE A 24 -4.77 -2.90 8.48
N LEU A 25 -4.70 -4.15 8.91
CA LEU A 25 -5.72 -4.76 9.77
C LEU A 25 -5.86 -3.99 11.10
N MET A 26 -4.76 -3.64 11.75
CA MET A 26 -4.77 -2.88 13.00
C MET A 26 -5.26 -1.45 12.80
N ALA A 27 -4.90 -0.80 11.69
CA ALA A 27 -5.44 0.50 11.33
C ALA A 27 -6.97 0.44 11.14
N PHE A 28 -7.48 -0.62 10.52
CA PHE A 28 -8.92 -0.86 10.41
C PHE A 28 -9.57 -1.06 11.78
N LEU A 29 -9.05 -1.93 12.64
CA LEU A 29 -9.63 -2.18 13.96
C LEU A 29 -9.62 -0.93 14.84
N TYR A 30 -8.51 -0.17 14.83
CA TYR A 30 -8.41 1.09 15.55
C TYR A 30 -9.46 2.11 15.09
N THR A 31 -9.54 2.33 13.78
CA THR A 31 -10.52 3.28 13.22
C THR A 31 -11.95 2.81 13.45
N PHE A 32 -12.22 1.49 13.35
CA PHE A 32 -13.52 0.90 13.63
C PHE A 32 -13.98 1.18 15.06
N VAL A 33 -13.15 0.89 16.06
CA VAL A 33 -13.45 1.15 17.48
C VAL A 33 -13.63 2.64 17.74
N SER A 34 -12.73 3.48 17.20
CA SER A 34 -12.81 4.94 17.38
C SER A 34 -14.07 5.56 16.76
N SER A 35 -14.63 4.92 15.74
CA SER A 35 -15.80 5.42 15.02
C SER A 35 -17.13 5.04 15.66
N ILE A 36 -17.17 4.13 16.65
CA ILE A 36 -18.43 3.64 17.26
C ILE A 36 -19.25 4.81 17.82
N ASN A 37 -18.59 5.78 18.45
CA ASN A 37 -19.24 6.93 19.08
C ASN A 37 -19.01 8.24 18.31
N SER A 38 -18.51 8.17 17.07
CA SER A 38 -18.19 9.34 16.25
C SER A 38 -19.10 9.42 15.02
N PRO A 39 -19.57 10.62 14.63
CA PRO A 39 -20.38 10.79 13.42
C PRO A 39 -19.56 10.61 12.14
N PHE A 40 -18.23 10.75 12.20
CA PHE A 40 -17.35 10.68 11.04
C PHE A 40 -16.86 9.25 10.77
N LYS A 41 -17.44 8.59 9.77
CA LYS A 41 -17.11 7.19 9.42
C LYS A 41 -16.13 7.04 8.25
N GLY A 42 -15.60 8.14 7.71
CA GLY A 42 -14.76 8.12 6.50
C GLY A 42 -13.49 7.29 6.66
N PHE A 43 -12.83 7.36 7.81
CA PHE A 43 -11.61 6.58 8.07
C PHE A 43 -11.86 5.08 8.12
N VAL A 44 -12.99 4.65 8.67
CA VAL A 44 -13.37 3.22 8.73
C VAL A 44 -13.57 2.66 7.34
N VAL A 45 -14.18 3.43 6.44
CA VAL A 45 -14.40 3.01 5.05
C VAL A 45 -13.07 2.90 4.30
N LEU A 46 -12.16 3.87 4.48
CA LEU A 46 -10.86 3.82 3.84
C LEU A 46 -9.98 2.68 4.38
N SER A 47 -9.92 2.52 5.70
CA SER A 47 -9.13 1.47 6.35
C SER A 47 -9.67 0.07 6.07
N SER A 48 -11.00 -0.09 5.95
CA SER A 48 -11.60 -1.39 5.58
C SER A 48 -11.27 -1.81 4.16
N ILE A 49 -11.27 -0.86 3.21
CA ILE A 49 -10.87 -1.12 1.82
C ILE A 49 -9.40 -1.55 1.78
N MET A 50 -8.52 -0.88 2.52
CA MET A 50 -7.11 -1.27 2.59
C MET A 50 -6.93 -2.65 3.24
N ALA A 51 -7.59 -2.91 4.37
CA ALA A 51 -7.50 -4.20 5.05
C ALA A 51 -8.00 -5.35 4.15
N ILE A 52 -9.17 -5.19 3.52
CA ILE A 52 -9.75 -6.21 2.63
C ILE A 52 -8.92 -6.35 1.35
N GLY A 53 -8.43 -5.25 0.79
CA GLY A 53 -7.64 -5.24 -0.43
C GLY A 53 -6.35 -6.05 -0.32
N TYR A 54 -5.71 -6.03 0.85
CA TYR A 54 -4.48 -6.78 1.10
C TYR A 54 -4.70 -8.19 1.66
N LEU A 55 -5.94 -8.59 2.00
CA LEU A 55 -6.26 -9.96 2.46
C LEU A 55 -5.88 -11.09 1.49
N PRO A 56 -6.09 -10.96 0.16
CA PRO A 56 -5.81 -12.03 -0.80
C PRO A 56 -4.38 -12.57 -0.72
N TRP A 57 -3.42 -11.74 -0.31
CA TRP A 57 -2.00 -12.12 -0.22
C TRP A 57 -1.70 -13.23 0.79
N ILE A 58 -2.57 -13.46 1.78
CA ILE A 58 -2.42 -14.60 2.73
C ILE A 58 -2.57 -15.94 2.00
N PHE A 59 -3.44 -15.99 0.99
CA PHE A 59 -3.85 -17.24 0.34
C PHE A 59 -3.14 -17.51 -0.97
N THR A 60 -2.34 -16.56 -1.45
CA THR A 60 -1.62 -16.68 -2.73
C THR A 60 -0.24 -17.31 -2.56
N ASN A 61 0.10 -18.23 -3.47
CA ASN A 61 1.45 -18.78 -3.57
C ASN A 61 2.38 -17.80 -4.29
N PHE A 62 3.42 -17.32 -3.61
CA PHE A 62 4.43 -16.41 -4.18
C PHE A 62 5.20 -16.99 -5.38
N GLN A 63 5.13 -18.31 -5.61
CA GLN A 63 5.76 -18.95 -6.76
C GLN A 63 5.01 -18.74 -8.08
N THR A 64 3.70 -18.46 -8.02
CA THR A 64 2.84 -18.31 -9.21
C THR A 64 2.41 -16.88 -9.47
N VAL A 65 2.61 -15.99 -8.50
CA VAL A 65 2.20 -14.59 -8.58
C VAL A 65 3.25 -13.80 -9.35
N THR A 66 2.79 -12.96 -10.27
CA THR A 66 3.63 -12.05 -11.06
C THR A 66 3.53 -10.62 -10.54
N TYR A 67 4.51 -9.78 -10.89
CA TYR A 67 4.44 -8.32 -10.62
C TYR A 67 3.20 -7.66 -11.22
N LEU A 68 2.61 -8.24 -12.27
CA LEU A 68 1.36 -7.76 -12.85
C LEU A 68 0.16 -7.98 -11.91
N ASP A 69 0.10 -9.11 -11.21
CA ASP A 69 -0.98 -9.38 -10.25
C ASP A 69 -0.98 -8.35 -9.11
N PHE A 70 0.22 -7.97 -8.64
CA PHE A 70 0.39 -6.87 -7.69
C PHE A 70 -0.16 -5.55 -8.26
N THR A 71 0.18 -5.22 -9.51
CA THR A 71 -0.32 -3.98 -10.14
C THR A 71 -1.84 -3.96 -10.29
N LEU A 72 -2.45 -5.09 -10.67
CA LEU A 72 -3.90 -5.18 -10.86
C LEU A 72 -4.63 -5.01 -9.53
N LEU A 73 -4.12 -5.63 -8.47
CA LEU A 73 -4.71 -5.51 -7.14
C LEU A 73 -4.60 -4.08 -6.61
N ASP A 74 -3.43 -3.45 -6.71
CA ASP A 74 -3.25 -2.06 -6.26
C ASP A 74 -4.13 -1.10 -7.07
N ILE A 75 -4.31 -1.32 -8.38
CA ILE A 75 -5.26 -0.56 -9.20
C ILE A 75 -6.70 -0.77 -8.70
N ALA A 76 -7.09 -2.01 -8.39
CA ALA A 76 -8.42 -2.30 -7.87
C ALA A 76 -8.67 -1.59 -6.52
N ILE A 77 -7.67 -1.58 -5.63
CA ILE A 77 -7.74 -0.86 -4.35
C ILE A 77 -7.82 0.65 -4.60
N LEU A 78 -7.00 1.20 -5.50
CA LEU A 78 -7.01 2.63 -5.86
C LEU A 78 -8.39 3.06 -6.38
N VAL A 79 -8.99 2.27 -7.27
CA VAL A 79 -10.35 2.50 -7.76
C VAL A 79 -11.37 2.41 -6.63
N ALA A 80 -11.28 1.40 -5.75
CA ALA A 80 -12.17 1.27 -4.60
C ALA A 80 -12.08 2.47 -3.66
N VAL A 81 -10.87 2.94 -3.35
CA VAL A 81 -10.62 4.15 -2.53
C VAL A 81 -11.20 5.39 -3.20
N TYR A 82 -11.02 5.54 -4.51
CA TYR A 82 -11.56 6.66 -5.28
C TYR A 82 -13.10 6.67 -5.27
N VAL A 83 -13.73 5.53 -5.54
CA VAL A 83 -15.20 5.35 -5.50
C VAL A 83 -15.72 5.60 -4.09
N ALA A 84 -15.07 5.04 -3.07
CA ALA A 84 -15.44 5.24 -1.68
C ALA A 84 -15.41 6.71 -1.27
N GLN A 85 -14.34 7.42 -1.64
CA GLN A 85 -14.25 8.86 -1.39
C GLN A 85 -15.31 9.66 -2.14
N ARG A 86 -15.70 9.25 -3.36
CA ARG A 86 -16.70 9.98 -4.15
C ARG A 86 -18.13 9.80 -3.63
N TYR A 87 -18.49 8.58 -3.22
CA TYR A 87 -19.88 8.22 -2.91
C TYR A 87 -20.18 8.12 -1.41
N PHE A 88 -19.20 7.70 -0.59
CA PHE A 88 -19.43 7.42 0.84
C PHE A 88 -18.83 8.49 1.77
N ILE A 89 -17.83 9.26 1.31
CA ILE A 89 -17.13 10.25 2.14
C ILE A 89 -17.31 11.66 1.57
N LYS A 90 -18.19 12.46 2.18
CA LYS A 90 -18.47 13.83 1.71
C LYS A 90 -17.29 14.80 1.89
N GLU A 91 -16.46 14.56 2.91
CA GLU A 91 -15.32 15.42 3.25
C GLU A 91 -14.00 14.86 2.72
N LYS A 92 -13.11 15.73 2.23
CA LYS A 92 -11.78 15.31 1.78
C LYS A 92 -10.93 14.99 3.00
N THR A 93 -10.57 13.72 3.17
CA THR A 93 -9.69 13.28 4.25
C THR A 93 -8.22 13.41 3.85
N THR A 94 -7.37 13.64 4.87
CA THR A 94 -5.91 13.60 4.70
C THR A 94 -5.47 12.19 4.30
N ALA A 95 -6.04 11.15 4.92
CA ALA A 95 -5.80 9.76 4.58
C ALA A 95 -6.04 9.44 3.10
N TYR A 96 -7.16 9.91 2.53
CA TYR A 96 -7.42 9.70 1.11
C TYR A 96 -6.30 10.21 0.20
N ALA A 97 -5.72 11.37 0.49
CA ALA A 97 -4.64 11.92 -0.32
C ALA A 97 -3.37 11.03 -0.25
N TYR A 98 -3.02 10.54 0.94
CA TYR A 98 -1.90 9.63 1.12
C TYR A 98 -2.14 8.27 0.48
N LEU A 99 -3.36 7.74 0.57
CA LEU A 99 -3.71 6.47 -0.07
C LEU A 99 -3.62 6.55 -1.59
N ILE A 100 -4.17 7.60 -2.20
CA ILE A 100 -4.09 7.79 -3.66
C ILE A 100 -2.64 7.95 -4.11
N ILE A 101 -1.84 8.77 -3.42
CA ILE A 101 -0.43 8.97 -3.78
C ILE A 101 0.36 7.68 -3.58
N GLY A 102 0.22 7.03 -2.41
CA GLY A 102 0.94 5.79 -2.08
C GLY A 102 0.63 4.65 -3.05
N LEU A 103 -0.67 4.38 -3.31
CA LEU A 103 -1.09 3.37 -4.28
C LEU A 103 -0.65 3.72 -5.71
N SER A 104 -0.69 5.00 -6.10
CA SER A 104 -0.21 5.41 -7.44
C SER A 104 1.30 5.19 -7.62
N VAL A 105 2.09 5.42 -6.57
CA VAL A 105 3.54 5.17 -6.59
C VAL A 105 3.82 3.67 -6.59
N ASN A 106 3.11 2.89 -5.77
CA ASN A 106 3.24 1.44 -5.73
C ASN A 106 2.89 0.79 -7.09
N THR A 107 1.74 1.15 -7.67
CA THR A 107 1.33 0.65 -9.00
C THR A 107 2.35 0.97 -10.08
N PHE A 108 2.84 2.21 -10.12
CA PHE A 108 3.85 2.62 -11.09
C PHE A 108 5.16 1.86 -10.94
N LEU A 109 5.63 1.68 -9.71
CA LEU A 109 6.83 0.93 -9.39
C LEU A 109 6.68 -0.55 -9.74
N ALA A 110 5.53 -1.15 -9.44
CA ALA A 110 5.25 -2.56 -9.74
C ALA A 110 5.12 -2.81 -11.25
N LEU A 111 4.57 -1.85 -12.01
CA LEU A 111 4.58 -1.90 -13.47
C LEU A 111 6.00 -1.82 -14.02
N CYS A 112 6.84 -0.93 -13.49
CA CYS A 112 8.25 -0.86 -13.89
C CYS A 112 8.99 -2.17 -13.59
N MET A 113 8.72 -2.81 -12.45
CA MET A 113 9.25 -4.14 -12.13
C MET A 113 8.78 -5.19 -13.12
N TYR A 114 7.49 -5.20 -13.47
CA TYR A 114 6.97 -6.11 -14.48
C TYR A 114 7.66 -5.93 -15.84
N LEU A 115 7.88 -4.70 -16.28
CA LEU A 115 8.62 -4.41 -17.51
C LEU A 115 10.08 -4.90 -17.42
N ASP A 116 10.74 -4.67 -16.29
CA ASP A 116 12.13 -5.07 -16.05
C ASP A 116 12.30 -6.60 -16.10
N THR A 117 11.40 -7.34 -15.42
CA THR A 117 11.51 -8.80 -15.34
C THR A 117 11.00 -9.52 -16.57
N ASN A 118 9.91 -9.05 -17.20
CA ASN A 118 9.22 -9.79 -18.25
C ASN A 118 9.58 -9.35 -19.67
N ILE A 119 10.01 -8.09 -19.87
CA ILE A 119 10.36 -7.56 -21.20
C ILE A 119 11.87 -7.39 -21.35
N LEU A 120 12.52 -6.83 -20.33
CA LEU A 120 13.98 -6.61 -20.36
C LEU A 120 14.78 -7.85 -19.91
N TYR A 121 14.10 -8.89 -19.41
CA TYR A 121 14.70 -10.16 -18.98
C TYR A 121 15.79 -9.99 -17.91
N ASN A 122 15.69 -8.94 -17.08
CA ASN A 122 16.61 -8.68 -15.98
C ASN A 122 16.21 -9.50 -14.74
N TYR A 123 16.60 -10.77 -14.73
CA TYR A 123 16.29 -11.70 -13.62
C TYR A 123 17.26 -11.61 -12.43
N THR A 124 18.36 -10.87 -12.59
CA THR A 124 19.36 -10.71 -11.53
C THR A 124 19.00 -9.55 -10.61
N TYR A 125 19.14 -9.76 -9.30
CA TYR A 125 18.92 -8.72 -8.31
C TYR A 125 19.87 -7.54 -8.53
N TRP A 126 19.33 -6.37 -8.85
CA TRP A 126 20.09 -5.15 -9.11
C TRP A 126 19.48 -3.95 -8.38
N TRP A 127 20.08 -2.77 -8.53
CA TRP A 127 19.71 -1.58 -7.77
C TRP A 127 18.19 -1.29 -7.79
N PHE A 128 17.53 -1.50 -8.93
CA PHE A 128 16.11 -1.20 -9.08
C PHE A 128 15.23 -2.07 -8.20
N TRP A 129 15.57 -3.35 -8.02
CA TRP A 129 14.83 -4.26 -7.16
C TRP A 129 14.92 -3.83 -5.68
N ARG A 130 16.10 -3.38 -5.23
CA ARG A 130 16.29 -2.82 -3.89
C ARG A 130 15.45 -1.57 -3.68
N PHE A 131 15.48 -0.67 -4.68
CA PHE A 131 14.74 0.58 -4.65
C PHE A 131 13.23 0.31 -4.61
N TYR A 132 12.73 -0.58 -5.46
CA TYR A 132 11.34 -1.03 -5.51
C TYR A 132 10.88 -1.52 -4.13
N SER A 133 11.53 -2.55 -3.58
CA SER A 133 11.11 -3.14 -2.30
C SER A 133 11.16 -2.14 -1.15
N SER A 134 12.18 -1.27 -1.11
CA SER A 134 12.28 -0.24 -0.06
C SER A 134 11.19 0.83 -0.19
N ALA A 135 10.91 1.27 -1.42
CA ALA A 135 9.94 2.32 -1.70
C ALA A 135 8.51 1.88 -1.42
N VAL A 136 8.13 0.67 -1.88
CA VAL A 136 6.81 0.09 -1.62
C VAL A 136 6.58 -0.11 -0.12
N MET A 137 7.56 -0.69 0.57
CA MET A 137 7.48 -0.87 2.04
C MET A 137 7.32 0.47 2.77
N PHE A 138 8.10 1.49 2.38
CA PHE A 138 7.99 2.82 2.98
C PHE A 138 6.61 3.46 2.70
N SER A 139 6.12 3.34 1.47
CA SER A 139 4.80 3.82 1.05
C SER A 139 3.68 3.19 1.87
N ASP A 140 3.72 1.86 2.04
CA ASP A 140 2.73 1.12 2.82
C ASP A 140 2.73 1.51 4.30
N LEU A 141 3.91 1.65 4.91
CA LEU A 141 4.04 2.14 6.28
C LEU A 141 3.48 3.56 6.45
N CYS A 142 3.68 4.43 5.46
CA CYS A 142 3.10 5.77 5.46
C CYS A 142 1.57 5.73 5.37
N MET A 143 1.01 4.87 4.51
CA MET A 143 -0.44 4.68 4.39
C MET A 143 -1.06 4.17 5.69
N ILE A 144 -0.43 3.18 6.35
CA ILE A 144 -0.84 2.67 7.66
C ILE A 144 -0.76 3.77 8.72
N ALA A 145 0.36 4.50 8.79
CA ALA A 145 0.57 5.54 9.79
C ALA A 145 -0.48 6.65 9.69
N VAL A 146 -0.82 7.08 8.47
CA VAL A 146 -1.83 8.13 8.27
C VAL A 146 -3.24 7.67 8.63
N LEU A 147 -3.58 6.39 8.41
CA LEU A 147 -4.86 5.83 8.84
C LEU A 147 -5.01 5.80 10.38
N ILE A 148 -3.91 5.66 11.13
CA ILE A 148 -3.92 5.64 12.60
C ILE A 148 -3.84 7.06 13.18
N ILE A 149 -2.86 7.86 12.74
CA ILE A 149 -2.55 9.16 13.32
C ILE A 149 -3.60 10.22 12.92
N ASN A 150 -4.24 10.04 11.75
CA ASN A 150 -5.18 11.01 11.19
C ASN A 150 -4.60 12.44 11.13
N ARG A 151 -3.29 12.56 10.88
CA ARG A 151 -2.60 13.83 10.75
C ARG A 151 -1.70 13.79 9.54
N ASP A 152 -1.54 14.94 8.91
CA ASP A 152 -0.55 15.16 7.85
C ASP A 152 0.86 15.17 8.46
N PHE A 153 1.37 13.99 8.82
CA PHE A 153 2.66 13.83 9.48
C PHE A 153 3.83 14.16 8.53
N LEU A 154 3.74 13.75 7.26
CA LEU A 154 4.76 14.06 6.25
C LEU A 154 4.55 15.43 5.59
N GLY A 155 3.47 16.15 5.92
CA GLY A 155 3.21 17.48 5.35
C GLY A 155 2.88 17.49 3.86
N LEU A 156 2.50 16.35 3.25
CA LEU A 156 2.20 16.26 1.82
C LEU A 156 1.07 17.20 1.38
N ILE A 157 0.11 17.48 2.27
CA ILE A 157 -1.00 18.39 1.95
C ILE A 157 -0.50 19.83 1.95
N LYS A 158 0.45 20.16 2.85
CA LYS A 158 1.15 21.45 2.82
C LYS A 158 2.01 21.60 1.57
N LEU A 159 2.73 20.55 1.17
CA LEU A 159 3.55 20.55 -0.05
C LEU A 159 2.68 20.73 -1.31
N LYS A 160 1.57 19.99 -1.42
CA LYS A 160 0.61 20.15 -2.52
C LYS A 160 0.04 21.56 -2.56
N ARG A 161 -0.32 22.12 -1.42
CA ARG A 161 -0.83 23.51 -1.34
C ARG A 161 0.25 24.50 -1.78
N TRP A 162 1.51 24.28 -1.43
CA TRP A 162 2.64 25.11 -1.85
C TRP A 162 2.93 25.02 -3.35
N LEU A 163 2.88 23.83 -3.94
CA LEU A 163 3.11 23.61 -5.38
C LEU A 163 1.95 24.10 -6.27
N CYS A 164 0.74 24.22 -5.72
CA CYS A 164 -0.45 24.72 -6.43
C CYS A 164 -0.87 26.14 -6.02
N SER A 165 -0.03 26.87 -5.26
CA SER A 165 -0.18 28.31 -5.01
C SER A 165 0.68 29.09 -5.99
#